data_AF-A0A969RJE5-F1
#
_entry.id   AF-A0A969RJE5-F1
#
_cell.length_a   1.000
_cell.length_b   1.000
_cell.length_c   1.000
_cell.angle_alpha   90.00
_cell.angle_beta   90.00
_cell.angle_gamma   90.00
#
_symmetry.space_group_name_H-M   'P 1'
#
loop_
_entity.id
_entity.type
_entity.pdbx_description
1 polymer ?
#
loop_
_entity_poly.entity_id
_entity_poly.type
_entity_poly.pdbx_seq_one_letter_code
_entity_poly.pdbx_strand_id
1 'polypeptide(L)' 'MPEQLEERVAYLEAEVARLKSKVEGVNSRTWWEQIVGAFADNSAYDEAMRLGREYRDSLRPSSLESVDE' A
#
# COMPACT_ATOMS: atom_id res chain seq x y z
N MET A 1 10.24 -8.58 43.47
CA MET A 1 9.91 -10.00 43.27
C MET A 1 10.24 -10.34 41.84
N PRO A 2 11.42 -10.90 41.56
CA PRO A 2 11.81 -11.32 40.21
C PRO A 2 10.74 -12.23 39.60
N GLU A 3 10.28 -13.24 40.35
CA GLU A 3 9.31 -14.26 39.90
C GLU A 3 8.05 -13.70 39.24
N GLN A 4 7.56 -12.54 39.71
CA GLN A 4 6.39 -11.86 39.16
C GLN A 4 6.67 -11.22 37.79
N LEU A 5 7.92 -10.82 37.54
CA LEU A 5 8.35 -10.30 36.25
C LEU A 5 8.48 -11.44 35.24
N GLU A 6 9.11 -12.56 35.61
CA GLU A 6 9.24 -13.71 34.70
C GLU A 6 7.88 -14.29 34.30
N GLU A 7 6.91 -14.37 35.22
CA GLU A 7 5.55 -14.80 34.90
C GLU A 7 4.87 -13.86 33.89
N ARG A 8 5.00 -12.54 34.07
CA ARG A 8 4.46 -11.55 33.15
C ARG A 8 5.13 -11.60 31.79
N VAL A 9 6.44 -11.84 31.74
CA VAL A 9 7.19 -11.99 30.49
C VAL A 9 6.75 -13.26 29.77
N ALA A 10 6.64 -14.39 30.46
CA ALA A 10 6.17 -15.64 29.86
C ALA A 10 4.75 -15.52 29.28
N TYR A 11 3.86 -14.80 29.97
CA TYR A 11 2.52 -14.51 29.46
C TYR A 11 2.57 -13.67 28.17
N LEU A 12 3.41 -12.63 28.14
CA LEU A 12 3.58 -11.78 26.96
C LEU A 12 4.22 -12.54 25.79
N GLU A 13 5.20 -13.41 26.05
CA GLU A 13 5.84 -14.25 25.04
C GLU A 13 4.84 -15.21 24.38
N ALA A 14 3.98 -15.85 25.18
CA ALA A 14 2.91 -16.70 24.68
C ALA A 14 1.91 -15.93 23.80
N GLU A 15 1.55 -14.71 24.22
CA GLU A 15 0.61 -13.88 23.47
C GLU A 15 1.22 -13.33 22.17
N VAL A 16 2.50 -12.98 22.18
CA VAL A 16 3.25 -12.60 20.97
C VAL A 16 3.36 -13.77 20.01
N ALA A 17 3.65 -14.98 20.49
CA ALA A 17 3.68 -16.18 19.66
C ALA A 17 2.31 -16.44 19.01
N ARG A 18 1.22 -16.28 19.78
CA ARG A 18 -0.16 -16.38 19.27
C ARG A 18 -0.45 -15.33 18.19
N LEU A 19 -0.05 -14.08 18.38
CA LEU A 19 -0.24 -13.02 17.39
C LEU A 19 0.57 -13.28 16.11
N LYS A 20 1.83 -13.71 16.22
CA LYS A 20 2.67 -14.05 15.06
C LYS A 20 2.05 -15.15 14.20
N SER A 21 1.55 -16.21 14.82
CA SER A 21 0.90 -17.31 14.10
C SER A 21 -0.32 -16.88 13.26
N LYS A 22 -1.03 -15.83 13.70
CA LYS A 22 -2.18 -15.27 12.95
C LYS A 22 -1.75 -14.44 11.75
N VAL A 23 -0.57 -13.83 11.80
CA VAL A 23 -0.02 -13.01 10.71
C VAL A 23 0.67 -13.92 9.68
N GLU A 24 1.37 -14.95 10.12
CA GLU A 24 2.10 -15.89 9.25
C GLU A 24 1.16 -16.71 8.33
N GLY A 25 -0.13 -16.84 8.67
CA GLY A 25 -1.15 -17.47 7.81
C GLY A 25 -1.70 -16.58 6.68
N VAL A 26 -1.38 -15.27 6.67
CA VAL A 26 -1.79 -14.34 5.61
C VAL A 26 -0.76 -14.44 4.49
N ASN A 27 -1.04 -15.33 3.52
CA ASN A 27 -0.39 -15.50 2.21
C ASN A 27 0.96 -14.80 2.00
N SER A 28 2.01 -15.61 1.81
CA SER A 28 3.38 -15.21 1.48
C SER A 28 3.56 -14.37 0.20
N ARG A 29 2.50 -14.21 -0.60
CA ARG A 29 2.51 -13.31 -1.74
C ARG A 29 2.07 -11.94 -1.31
N THR A 30 2.97 -11.03 -1.51
CA THR A 30 2.77 -9.64 -1.21
C THR A 30 1.64 -9.04 -2.04
N TRP A 31 0.84 -8.11 -1.48
CA TRP A 31 -0.44 -7.70 -2.09
C TRP A 31 -0.30 -7.21 -3.55
N TRP A 32 0.83 -6.59 -3.90
CA TRP A 32 1.10 -6.10 -5.25
C TRP A 32 1.34 -7.26 -6.23
N GLU A 33 1.99 -8.34 -5.79
CA GLU A 33 2.12 -9.56 -6.61
C GLU A 33 0.75 -10.18 -6.94
N GLN A 34 -0.26 -9.92 -6.11
CA GLN A 34 -1.62 -10.42 -6.35
C GLN A 34 -2.40 -9.57 -7.38
N ILE A 35 -2.01 -8.31 -7.60
CA ILE A 35 -2.76 -7.36 -8.45
C ILE A 35 -2.02 -6.96 -9.74
N VAL A 36 -0.72 -7.25 -9.84
CA VAL A 36 0.06 -6.99 -11.06
C VAL A 36 -0.57 -7.72 -12.25
N GLY A 37 -0.80 -6.98 -13.32
CA GLY A 37 -1.38 -7.50 -14.56
C GLY A 37 -2.92 -7.59 -14.56
N ALA A 38 -3.61 -7.21 -13.48
CA ALA A 38 -5.08 -7.27 -13.42
C ALA A 38 -5.81 -6.48 -14.53
N PHE A 39 -5.12 -5.54 -15.18
CA PHE A 39 -5.64 -4.72 -16.26
C PHE A 39 -4.85 -4.83 -17.58
N ALA A 40 -3.95 -5.81 -17.72
CA ALA A 40 -3.01 -5.88 -18.84
C ALA A 40 -3.67 -5.85 -20.23
N ASP A 41 -4.84 -6.47 -20.37
CA ASP A 41 -5.58 -6.55 -21.64
C ASP A 41 -6.94 -5.83 -21.58
N ASN A 42 -7.09 -4.86 -20.67
CA ASN A 42 -8.35 -4.14 -20.47
C ASN A 42 -8.33 -2.78 -21.20
N SER A 43 -8.97 -2.70 -22.36
CA SER A 43 -9.05 -1.46 -23.14
C SER A 43 -9.73 -0.29 -22.43
N ALA A 44 -10.64 -0.56 -21.47
CA ALA A 44 -11.24 0.50 -20.67
C ALA A 44 -10.24 1.14 -19.70
N TYR A 45 -9.23 0.38 -19.26
CA TYR A 45 -8.13 0.91 -18.45
C TYR A 45 -7.28 1.90 -19.25
N ASP A 46 -6.93 1.56 -20.49
CA ASP A 46 -6.18 2.45 -21.38
C ASP A 46 -6.91 3.77 -21.61
N GLU A 47 -8.22 3.70 -21.85
CA GLU A 47 -9.05 4.88 -22.06
C GLU A 47 -9.16 5.74 -20.80
N ALA A 48 -9.32 5.12 -19.63
CA ALA A 48 -9.31 5.84 -18.36
C ALA A 48 -7.97 6.54 -18.11
N MET A 49 -6.85 5.90 -18.46
CA MET A 49 -5.51 6.48 -18.34
C MET A 49 -5.29 7.65 -19.30
N ARG A 50 -5.82 7.56 -20.52
CA ARG A 50 -5.80 8.66 -21.51
C ARG A 50 -6.59 9.87 -21.00
N LEU A 51 -7.84 9.67 -20.60
CA LEU A 51 -8.71 10.73 -20.07
C LEU A 51 -8.13 11.37 -18.81
N GLY A 52 -7.59 10.56 -17.89
CA GLY A 52 -6.95 11.07 -16.68
C GLY A 52 -5.70 11.90 -16.95
N ARG A 53 -4.93 11.56 -18.01
CA ARG A 53 -3.78 12.37 -18.45
C ARG A 53 -4.24 13.70 -19.00
N GLU A 54 -5.20 13.71 -19.93
CA GLU A 54 -5.75 14.93 -20.53
C GLU A 54 -6.27 15.89 -19.45
N TYR A 55 -6.99 15.37 -18.46
CA TYR A 55 -7.45 16.17 -17.34
C TYR A 55 -6.29 16.80 -16.55
N ARG A 56 -5.28 16.01 -16.17
CA ARG A 56 -4.12 16.55 -15.44
C ARG A 56 -3.34 17.57 -16.25
N ASP A 57 -3.19 17.35 -17.56
CA ASP A 57 -2.50 18.27 -18.44
C ASP A 57 -3.30 19.58 -18.62
N SER A 58 -4.63 19.52 -18.63
CA SER A 58 -5.49 20.71 -18.63
C SER A 58 -5.36 21.57 -17.37
N LEU A 59 -4.97 20.96 -16.24
CA LEU A 59 -4.75 21.65 -14.96
C LEU A 59 -3.31 22.16 -14.80
N ARG A 60 -2.40 21.83 -15.71
CA ARG A 60 -1.06 22.41 -15.64
C ARG A 60 -1.18 23.90 -15.92
N PRO A 61 -0.62 24.76 -15.05
CA PRO A 61 -0.55 26.18 -15.36
C PRO A 61 0.19 26.33 -16.69
N SER A 62 -0.40 27.07 -17.64
CA SER A 62 0.31 27.40 -18.86
C SER A 62 1.60 28.11 -18.45
N SER A 63 2.75 27.70 -18.96
CA SER A 63 4.04 28.38 -18.76
C SER A 63 4.09 29.75 -19.45
N LEU A 64 2.96 30.47 -19.47
CA LEU A 64 2.73 31.81 -19.98
C LEU A 64 2.12 32.66 -18.84
N GLU A 65 2.60 32.51 -17.61
CA GLU A 65 2.72 33.71 -16.79
C GLU A 65 3.81 34.53 -17.46
N SER A 66 3.36 35.54 -18.20
CA SER A 66 4.11 36.70 -18.64
C SER A 66 5.18 37.07 -17.62
N VAL A 67 6.43 36.83 -17.97
CA VAL A 67 7.53 37.67 -17.52
C VAL A 67 7.31 39.00 -18.22
N ASP A 68 6.48 39.86 -17.64
CA ASP A 68 6.47 41.29 -17.96
C ASP A 68 7.05 42.02 -16.73
N GLU A 69 8.05 42.86 -17.01
CA GLU A 69 8.89 43.66 -16.11
C GLU A 69 8.11 44.67 -15.24
#